data_AF-A0A139K7C6-F1
#
_entry.id   AF-A0A139K7C6-F1
#
_cell.length_a   1.000
_cell.length_b   1.000
_cell.length_c   1.000
_cell.angle_alpha   90.00
_cell.angle_beta   90.00
_cell.angle_gamma   90.00
#
_symmetry.space_group_name_H-M   'P 1'
#
loop_
_entity.id
_entity.type
_entity.pdbx_description
1 polymer ?
#
loop_
_entity_poly.entity_id
_entity_poly.type
_entity_poly.pdbx_seq_one_letter_code
_entity_poly.pdbx_strand_id
1 'polypeptide(L)'
;MSTAAVLSDFFTAALREARSERPASLASRIPALDELTEGGFPVNALTELFIPHAGIGEVRMLLPALASLKHVTWVLPCDSEAAPYAPALADAGLDLDRQLFSIPSTPEEAFWCAEQAAASGETSAVVVWLNPLVHGKDGAALARLDMAAHSTGTTIFLIRPSSMACTPSPAELRLMLRPGRSGTVHVRATRRGAFFDRTREADVSLEERPLVPAPRACRRKVQQALASARLSPAC
;
A
#
# COMPACT_ATOMS: atom_id res chain seq x y z
N MET A 1 -28.00 -42.09 10.44
CA MET A 1 -27.63 -40.76 9.91
C MET A 1 -26.10 -40.70 9.89
N SER A 2 -25.50 -40.62 8.70
CA SER A 2 -24.07 -40.83 8.48
C SER A 2 -23.27 -39.56 8.83
N THR A 3 -22.29 -39.69 9.74
CA THR A 3 -21.36 -38.63 10.17
C THR A 3 -20.59 -37.99 9.02
N ALA A 4 -20.41 -38.69 7.90
CA ALA A 4 -19.77 -38.17 6.69
C ALA A 4 -20.60 -37.08 5.98
N ALA A 5 -21.94 -37.16 6.02
CA ALA A 5 -22.80 -36.16 5.40
C ALA A 5 -22.79 -34.83 6.19
N VAL A 6 -22.76 -34.92 7.52
CA VAL A 6 -22.69 -33.74 8.40
C VAL A 6 -21.35 -33.01 8.22
N LEU A 7 -20.22 -33.73 8.11
CA LEU A 7 -18.92 -33.11 7.87
C LEU A 7 -18.81 -32.47 6.47
N SER A 8 -19.43 -33.08 5.45
CA SER A 8 -19.48 -32.53 4.10
C SER A 8 -20.32 -31.26 4.01
N ASP A 9 -21.44 -31.20 4.73
CA ASP A 9 -22.31 -30.01 4.76
C ASP A 9 -21.68 -28.87 5.58
N PHE A 10 -20.99 -29.18 6.68
CA PHE A 10 -20.18 -28.19 7.42
C PHE A 10 -19.03 -27.63 6.58
N PHE A 11 -18.30 -28.49 5.86
CA PHE A 11 -17.22 -28.05 4.98
C PHE A 11 -17.75 -27.21 3.80
N THR A 12 -18.89 -27.58 3.24
CA THR A 12 -19.54 -26.83 2.15
C THR A 12 -20.12 -25.50 2.63
N ALA A 13 -20.68 -25.45 3.85
CA ALA A 13 -21.13 -24.23 4.50
C ALA A 13 -19.96 -23.28 4.81
N ALA A 14 -18.88 -23.79 5.42
CA ALA A 14 -17.66 -23.03 5.69
C ALA A 14 -16.99 -22.53 4.39
N LEU A 15 -17.02 -23.32 3.31
CA LEU A 15 -16.57 -22.90 1.98
C LEU A 15 -17.51 -21.86 1.34
N ARG A 16 -18.80 -21.86 1.68
CA ARG A 16 -19.77 -20.85 1.22
C ARG A 16 -19.61 -19.53 1.97
N GLU A 17 -19.38 -19.60 3.28
CA GLU A 17 -19.10 -18.45 4.16
C GLU A 17 -17.76 -17.80 3.75
N ALA A 18 -16.71 -18.61 3.54
CA ALA A 18 -15.41 -18.16 3.01
C ALA A 18 -15.45 -17.67 1.55
N ARG A 19 -16.46 -18.07 0.76
CA ARG A 19 -16.69 -17.53 -0.60
C ARG A 19 -17.54 -16.24 -0.59
N SER A 20 -18.27 -15.97 0.49
CA SER A 20 -19.18 -14.82 0.62
C SER A 20 -18.49 -13.57 1.15
N GLU A 21 -17.36 -13.70 1.85
CA GLU A 21 -16.52 -12.59 2.28
C GLU A 21 -15.31 -12.45 1.36
N ARG A 22 -15.53 -12.05 0.10
CA ARG A 22 -14.44 -11.30 -0.54
C ARG A 22 -14.41 -9.96 0.19
N PRO A 23 -13.35 -9.62 0.94
CA PRO A 23 -13.20 -8.25 1.38
C PRO A 23 -13.29 -7.38 0.12
N ALA A 24 -14.01 -6.26 0.24
CA ALA A 24 -14.13 -5.34 -0.87
C ALA A 24 -12.72 -5.02 -1.41
N SER A 25 -12.59 -4.92 -2.73
CA SER A 25 -11.32 -4.65 -3.36
C SER A 25 -11.30 -3.24 -3.96
N LEU A 26 -10.19 -2.54 -3.74
CA LEU A 26 -9.88 -1.28 -4.37
C LEU A 26 -9.19 -1.58 -5.70
N ALA A 27 -9.93 -1.43 -6.80
CA ALA A 27 -9.39 -1.64 -8.14
C ALA A 27 -8.17 -0.75 -8.39
N SER A 28 -7.06 -1.36 -8.80
CA SER A 28 -5.86 -0.65 -9.25
C SER A 28 -6.08 0.11 -10.54
N ARG A 29 -7.14 -0.24 -11.31
CA ARG A 29 -7.46 0.27 -12.64
C ARG A 29 -6.34 0.00 -13.67
N ILE A 30 -5.50 -0.98 -13.36
CA ILE A 30 -4.51 -1.54 -14.26
C ILE A 30 -4.94 -2.99 -14.47
N PRO A 31 -5.54 -3.35 -15.63
CA PRO A 31 -6.18 -4.66 -15.80
C PRO A 31 -5.30 -5.86 -15.44
N ALA A 32 -4.04 -5.84 -15.85
CA ALA A 32 -3.09 -6.90 -15.53
C ALA A 32 -2.83 -7.03 -14.02
N LEU A 33 -2.82 -5.91 -13.28
CA LEU A 33 -2.63 -5.91 -11.83
C LEU A 33 -3.90 -6.33 -11.09
N ASP A 34 -5.08 -5.92 -11.56
CA ASP A 34 -6.37 -6.34 -11.01
C ASP A 34 -6.59 -7.86 -11.20
N GLU A 35 -6.22 -8.41 -12.35
CA GLU A 35 -6.26 -9.87 -12.57
C GLU A 35 -5.29 -10.62 -11.63
N LEU A 36 -4.08 -10.09 -11.48
CA LEU A 36 -3.06 -10.65 -10.61
C LEU A 36 -3.47 -10.66 -9.13
N THR A 37 -4.15 -9.60 -8.69
CA THR A 37 -4.58 -9.40 -7.30
C THR A 37 -5.99 -9.91 -7.00
N GLU A 38 -6.63 -10.59 -7.97
CA GLU A 38 -7.99 -11.16 -7.85
C GLU A 38 -9.10 -10.09 -7.69
N GLY A 39 -8.93 -8.91 -8.29
CA GLY A 39 -9.92 -7.84 -8.34
C GLY A 39 -9.43 -6.49 -7.77
N GLY A 40 -8.14 -6.34 -7.50
CA GLY A 40 -7.55 -5.12 -6.94
C GLY A 40 -6.93 -5.34 -5.56
N PHE A 41 -6.59 -4.25 -4.88
CA PHE A 41 -6.03 -4.29 -3.54
C PHE A 41 -7.11 -4.60 -2.49
N PRO A 42 -6.85 -5.42 -1.46
CA PRO A 42 -7.80 -5.62 -0.38
C PRO A 42 -8.02 -4.31 0.39
N VAL A 43 -9.28 -3.95 0.66
CA VAL A 43 -9.61 -2.80 1.53
C VAL A 43 -9.61 -3.20 3.00
N ASN A 44 -9.45 -2.21 3.88
CA ASN A 44 -9.45 -2.40 5.34
C ASN A 44 -8.35 -3.35 5.82
N ALA A 45 -7.30 -3.51 5.01
CA ALA A 45 -6.26 -4.49 5.21
C ALA A 45 -4.88 -3.90 4.87
N LEU A 46 -3.85 -4.59 5.32
CA LEU A 46 -2.46 -4.29 4.99
C LEU A 46 -2.05 -4.96 3.67
N THR A 47 -1.56 -4.15 2.72
CA THR A 47 -0.87 -4.60 1.51
C THR A 47 0.61 -4.22 1.58
N GLU A 48 1.51 -5.19 1.49
CA GLU A 48 2.96 -4.94 1.43
C GLU A 48 3.46 -4.90 -0.01
N LEU A 49 4.30 -3.91 -0.32
CA LEU A 49 5.02 -3.76 -1.57
C LEU A 49 6.51 -3.87 -1.30
N PHE A 50 7.16 -4.90 -1.83
CA PHE A 50 8.59 -5.14 -1.70
C PHE A 50 9.32 -4.63 -2.92
N ILE A 51 10.21 -3.66 -2.73
CA ILE A 51 10.96 -3.01 -3.82
C ILE A 51 12.48 -3.19 -3.62
N PRO A 52 13.25 -3.42 -4.71
CA PRO A 52 14.70 -3.50 -4.63
C PRO A 52 15.34 -2.12 -4.43
N HIS A 53 14.70 -1.08 -4.96
CA HIS A 53 15.04 0.33 -4.77
C HIS A 53 13.80 1.19 -5.11
N ALA A 54 13.79 2.45 -4.67
CA ALA A 54 12.73 3.39 -5.02
C ALA A 54 12.74 3.72 -6.53
N GLY A 55 11.58 4.10 -7.06
CA GLY A 55 11.44 4.62 -8.42
C GLY A 55 11.25 3.55 -9.51
N ILE A 56 10.91 2.31 -9.16
CA ILE A 56 10.58 1.27 -10.16
C ILE A 56 9.14 1.39 -10.68
N GLY A 57 8.31 2.23 -10.06
CA GLY A 57 6.91 2.43 -10.44
C GLY A 57 5.92 2.02 -9.36
N GLU A 58 6.39 1.75 -8.14
CA GLU A 58 5.60 1.39 -6.97
C GLU A 58 4.46 2.38 -6.72
N VAL A 59 4.75 3.69 -6.73
CA VAL A 59 3.72 4.72 -6.58
C VAL A 59 2.80 4.75 -7.80
N ARG A 60 3.35 4.59 -9.01
CA ARG A 60 2.56 4.60 -10.26
C ARG A 60 1.51 3.50 -10.32
N MET A 61 1.78 2.33 -9.74
CA MET A 61 0.82 1.23 -9.63
C MET A 61 -0.31 1.53 -8.63
N LEU A 62 -0.03 2.28 -7.57
CA LEU A 62 -1.04 2.63 -6.56
C LEU A 62 -1.89 3.84 -6.98
N LEU A 63 -1.33 4.75 -7.78
CA LEU A 63 -1.93 6.04 -8.08
C LEU A 63 -3.38 5.99 -8.60
N PRO A 64 -3.76 5.13 -9.56
CA PRO A 64 -5.12 5.15 -10.08
C PRO A 64 -6.16 4.67 -9.06
N ALA A 65 -5.77 3.76 -8.14
CA ALA A 65 -6.56 3.35 -6.99
C ALA A 65 -6.70 4.51 -5.99
N LEU A 66 -5.58 5.12 -5.60
CA LEU A 66 -5.55 6.23 -4.63
C LEU A 66 -6.32 7.47 -5.12
N ALA A 67 -6.33 7.73 -6.43
CA ALA A 67 -7.09 8.82 -7.03
C ALA A 67 -8.62 8.66 -6.88
N SER A 68 -9.11 7.47 -6.54
CA SER A 68 -10.53 7.25 -6.22
C SER A 68 -10.87 7.56 -4.75
N LEU A 69 -9.86 7.75 -3.90
CA LEU A 69 -10.01 8.01 -2.48
C LEU A 69 -9.95 9.51 -2.18
N LYS A 70 -10.69 9.94 -1.15
CA LYS A 70 -10.76 11.37 -0.78
C LYS A 70 -9.56 11.81 0.04
N HIS A 71 -9.13 11.00 0.99
CA HIS A 71 -8.07 11.32 1.95
C HIS A 71 -7.04 10.19 1.98
N VAL A 72 -5.81 10.54 1.63
CA VAL A 72 -4.66 9.64 1.68
C VAL A 72 -3.58 10.31 2.51
N THR A 73 -3.11 9.59 3.53
CA THR A 73 -1.97 10.02 4.34
C THR A 73 -0.71 9.36 3.81
N TRP A 74 0.32 10.16 3.57
CA TRP A 74 1.61 9.76 3.04
C TRP A 74 2.66 9.92 4.12
N VAL A 75 3.25 8.80 4.54
CA VAL A 75 4.33 8.77 5.52
C VAL A 75 5.62 8.45 4.78
N LEU A 76 6.40 9.48 4.53
CA LEU A 76 7.58 9.43 3.67
C LEU A 76 8.83 9.14 4.50
N PRO A 77 9.84 8.46 3.95
CA PRO A 77 11.08 8.24 4.67
C PRO A 77 11.91 9.54 4.72
N CYS A 78 12.70 9.71 5.78
CA CYS A 78 13.49 10.94 6.01
C CYS A 78 14.52 11.20 4.89
N ASP A 79 15.09 10.14 4.32
CA ASP A 79 15.92 10.13 3.13
C ASP A 79 15.05 10.25 1.86
N SER A 80 14.55 11.46 1.68
CA SER A 80 13.58 11.94 0.67
C SER A 80 13.87 11.64 -0.83
N GLU A 81 14.85 10.80 -1.21
CA GLU A 81 15.00 10.34 -2.60
C GLU A 81 13.78 9.54 -3.08
N ALA A 82 13.09 8.88 -2.15
CA ALA A 82 11.86 8.14 -2.42
C ALA A 82 10.57 8.98 -2.37
N ALA A 83 10.66 10.29 -2.11
CA ALA A 83 9.47 11.14 -1.99
C ALA A 83 8.72 11.24 -3.34
N PRO A 84 7.40 10.99 -3.38
CA PRO A 84 6.65 11.04 -4.61
C PRO A 84 6.65 12.46 -5.19
N TYR A 85 6.86 12.56 -6.51
CA TYR A 85 6.85 13.83 -7.21
C TYR A 85 5.42 14.40 -7.25
N ALA A 86 5.18 15.47 -6.48
CA ALA A 86 3.83 16.00 -6.28
C ALA A 86 3.08 16.37 -7.57
N PRO A 87 3.71 16.93 -8.62
CA PRO A 87 3.02 17.12 -9.90
C PRO A 87 2.54 15.81 -10.52
N ALA A 88 3.30 14.70 -10.41
CA ALA A 88 2.83 13.40 -10.88
C ALA A 88 1.64 12.87 -10.06
N LEU A 89 1.53 13.23 -8.77
CA LEU A 89 0.35 12.94 -7.96
C LEU A 89 -0.87 13.78 -8.39
N ALA A 90 -0.68 15.06 -8.71
CA ALA A 90 -1.75 15.91 -9.22
C ALA A 90 -2.21 15.47 -10.61
N ASP A 91 -1.27 15.16 -11.52
CA ASP A 91 -1.53 14.56 -12.83
C ASP A 91 -2.20 13.18 -12.66
N ALA A 92 -2.01 12.55 -11.50
CA ALA A 92 -2.68 11.32 -11.14
C ALA A 92 -4.18 11.46 -10.87
N GLY A 93 -4.64 12.69 -10.61
CA GLY A 93 -6.00 13.02 -10.20
C GLY A 93 -6.16 13.19 -8.69
N LEU A 94 -5.06 13.24 -7.92
CA LEU A 94 -5.13 13.48 -6.48
C LEU A 94 -5.25 14.98 -6.20
N ASP A 95 -6.24 15.36 -5.39
CA ASP A 95 -6.35 16.70 -4.83
C ASP A 95 -5.33 16.86 -3.70
N LEU A 96 -4.20 17.51 -3.99
CA LEU A 96 -3.09 17.67 -3.05
C LEU A 96 -3.47 18.46 -1.79
N ASP A 97 -4.50 19.31 -1.85
CA ASP A 97 -4.96 20.09 -0.69
C ASP A 97 -5.73 19.21 0.32
N ARG A 98 -6.10 17.98 -0.06
CA ARG A 98 -6.80 17.00 0.80
C ARG A 98 -5.90 15.89 1.34
N GLN A 99 -4.64 15.87 0.91
CA GLN A 99 -3.68 14.84 1.32
C GLN A 99 -2.79 15.34 2.46
N LEU A 100 -2.46 14.42 3.36
CA LEU A 100 -1.54 14.67 4.45
C LEU A 100 -0.19 14.06 4.11
N PHE A 101 0.90 14.81 4.30
CA PHE A 101 2.26 14.33 4.13
C PHE A 101 3.03 14.49 5.44
N SER A 102 3.63 13.42 5.94
CA SER A 102 4.54 13.44 7.08
C SER A 102 5.91 12.90 6.69
N ILE A 103 6.95 13.47 7.28
CA ILE A 103 8.35 13.07 7.09
C ILE A 103 8.94 12.80 8.48
N PRO A 104 8.62 11.63 9.08
CA PRO A 104 9.21 11.19 10.35
C PRO A 104 10.75 11.12 10.26
N SER A 105 11.43 11.36 11.37
CA SER A 105 12.89 11.37 11.44
C SER A 105 13.48 9.97 11.65
N THR A 106 12.69 9.05 12.22
CA THR A 106 13.11 7.68 12.55
C THR A 106 12.12 6.63 12.03
N PRO A 107 12.55 5.37 11.83
CA PRO A 107 11.65 4.28 11.50
C PRO A 107 10.54 4.09 12.55
N GLU A 108 10.87 4.22 13.83
CA GLU A 108 9.91 4.12 14.94
C GLU A 108 8.81 5.20 14.84
N GLU A 109 9.21 6.44 14.56
CA GLU A 109 8.27 7.53 14.31
C GLU A 109 7.43 7.27 13.07
N ALA A 110 7.99 6.69 12.00
CA ALA A 110 7.26 6.36 10.79
C ALA A 110 6.17 5.31 11.04
N PHE A 111 6.49 4.25 11.79
CA PHE A 111 5.50 3.26 12.23
C PHE A 111 4.41 3.91 13.08
N TRP A 112 4.81 4.75 14.04
CA TRP A 112 3.85 5.42 14.92
C TRP A 112 2.95 6.39 14.14
N CYS A 113 3.49 7.21 13.24
CA CYS A 113 2.72 8.09 12.36
C CYS A 113 1.72 7.32 11.50
N ALA A 114 2.14 6.20 10.90
CA ALA A 114 1.24 5.35 10.12
C ALA A 114 0.13 4.73 10.99
N GLU A 115 0.46 4.29 12.21
CA GLU A 115 -0.49 3.75 13.19
C GLU A 115 -1.50 4.82 13.60
N GLN A 116 -1.07 6.03 13.93
CA GLN A 116 -1.96 7.13 14.30
C GLN A 116 -2.84 7.56 13.13
N ALA A 117 -2.29 7.64 11.91
CA ALA A 117 -3.06 7.98 10.72
C ALA A 117 -4.17 6.95 10.48
N ALA A 118 -3.86 5.66 10.54
CA ALA A 118 -4.85 4.61 10.38
C ALA A 118 -5.87 4.59 11.53
N ALA A 119 -5.42 4.69 12.78
CA ALA A 119 -6.29 4.66 13.95
C ALA A 119 -7.25 5.86 14.06
N SER A 120 -6.95 6.99 13.38
CA SER A 120 -7.81 8.17 13.38
C SER A 120 -9.18 7.95 12.70
N GLY A 121 -9.27 7.02 11.74
CA GLY A 121 -10.48 6.81 10.93
C GLY A 121 -10.79 7.92 9.91
N GLU A 122 -9.99 8.98 9.84
CA GLU A 122 -10.21 10.11 8.92
C GLU A 122 -9.60 9.86 7.53
N THR A 123 -8.59 8.99 7.46
CA THR A 123 -7.89 8.66 6.21
C THR A 123 -8.49 7.40 5.58
N SER A 124 -8.75 7.44 4.27
CA SER A 124 -9.24 6.25 3.55
C SER A 124 -8.10 5.28 3.22
N ALA A 125 -6.89 5.83 3.04
CA ALA A 125 -5.69 5.02 2.89
C ALA A 125 -4.46 5.66 3.54
N VAL A 126 -3.49 4.82 3.89
CA VAL A 126 -2.16 5.23 4.32
C VAL A 126 -1.15 4.62 3.35
N VAL A 127 -0.27 5.44 2.78
CA VAL A 127 0.89 4.99 2.01
C VAL A 127 2.14 5.30 2.82
N VAL A 128 2.90 4.28 3.18
CA VAL A 128 4.02 4.40 4.11
C VAL A 128 5.24 3.64 3.62
N TRP A 129 6.41 4.27 3.66
CA TRP A 129 7.70 3.59 3.48
C TRP A 129 8.27 3.25 4.86
N LEU A 130 8.42 1.97 5.17
CA LEU A 130 9.00 1.54 6.45
C LEU A 130 10.26 0.71 6.24
N ASN A 131 11.35 1.25 6.77
CA ASN A 131 12.54 0.48 7.07
C ASN A 131 12.26 -0.49 8.23
N PRO A 132 12.94 -1.65 8.29
CA PRO A 132 12.79 -2.60 9.39
C PRO A 132 13.07 -1.94 10.73
N LEU A 133 12.24 -2.24 11.73
CA LEU A 133 12.57 -1.91 13.12
C LEU A 133 13.68 -2.84 13.64
N VAL A 134 14.61 -2.26 14.40
CA VAL A 134 15.65 -3.03 15.09
C VAL A 134 15.06 -3.86 16.25
N HIS A 135 15.81 -4.88 16.68
CA HIS A 135 15.52 -5.70 17.86
C HIS A 135 14.21 -6.49 17.82
N GLY A 136 13.75 -6.91 16.62
CA GLY A 136 12.59 -7.81 16.49
C GLY A 136 11.24 -7.16 16.79
N LYS A 137 11.17 -5.82 16.88
CA LYS A 137 9.92 -5.08 17.13
C LYS A 137 9.00 -4.99 15.91
N ASP A 138 9.51 -5.37 14.74
CA ASP A 138 8.83 -5.23 13.46
C ASP A 138 7.47 -5.94 13.42
N GLY A 139 7.43 -7.22 13.80
CA GLY A 139 6.19 -8.02 13.76
C GLY A 139 5.08 -7.46 14.65
N ALA A 140 5.43 -6.99 15.86
CA ALA A 140 4.46 -6.39 16.78
C ALA A 140 3.96 -5.03 16.28
N ALA A 141 4.78 -4.28 15.54
CA ALA A 141 4.37 -3.03 14.92
C ALA A 141 3.46 -3.26 13.71
N LEU A 142 3.76 -4.26 12.86
CA LEU A 142 2.89 -4.66 11.76
C LEU A 142 1.52 -5.18 12.24
N ALA A 143 1.50 -5.96 13.32
CA ALA A 143 0.25 -6.46 13.89
C ALA A 143 -0.65 -5.30 14.40
N ARG A 144 -0.05 -4.25 14.98
CA ARG A 144 -0.79 -3.05 15.40
C ARG A 144 -1.32 -2.26 14.20
N LEU A 145 -0.52 -2.10 13.15
CA LEU A 145 -0.96 -1.46 11.91
C LEU A 145 -2.13 -2.21 11.25
N ASP A 146 -2.03 -3.53 11.15
CA ASP A 146 -3.08 -4.37 10.56
C ASP A 146 -4.38 -4.29 11.37
N MET A 147 -4.28 -4.31 12.70
CA MET A 147 -5.44 -4.10 13.58
C MET A 147 -6.06 -2.70 13.41
N ALA A 148 -5.24 -1.66 13.25
CA ALA A 148 -5.73 -0.30 12.98
C ALA A 148 -6.46 -0.22 11.63
N ALA A 149 -5.94 -0.89 10.58
CA ALA A 149 -6.58 -0.99 9.27
C ALA A 149 -7.99 -1.60 9.37
N HIS A 150 -8.10 -2.75 10.03
CA HIS A 150 -9.37 -3.48 10.18
C HIS A 150 -10.38 -2.73 11.05
N SER A 151 -9.94 -2.09 12.14
CA SER A 151 -10.83 -1.41 13.09
C SER A 151 -11.45 -0.12 12.54
N THR A 152 -10.75 0.58 11.66
CA THR A 152 -11.17 1.88 11.13
C THR A 152 -11.63 1.84 9.67
N GLY A 153 -11.43 0.71 8.99
CA GLY A 153 -11.70 0.59 7.56
C GLY A 153 -10.65 1.32 6.70
N THR A 154 -9.43 1.49 7.22
CA THR A 154 -8.33 2.14 6.49
C THR A 154 -7.58 1.11 5.65
N THR A 155 -7.29 1.44 4.38
CA THR A 155 -6.43 0.59 3.53
C THR A 155 -4.97 1.02 3.67
N ILE A 156 -4.07 0.11 4.01
CA ILE A 156 -2.65 0.45 4.24
C ILE A 156 -1.78 -0.15 3.13
N PHE A 157 -1.01 0.70 2.46
CA PHE A 157 0.03 0.35 1.51
C PHE A 157 1.40 0.55 2.15
N LEU A 158 2.06 -0.56 2.44
CA LEU A 158 3.34 -0.59 3.13
C LEU A 158 4.46 -0.92 2.15
N ILE A 159 5.31 0.06 1.86
CA ILE A 159 6.45 -0.09 0.94
C ILE A 159 7.71 -0.41 1.75
N ARG A 160 8.38 -1.50 1.40
CA ARG A 160 9.53 -2.04 2.14
C ARG A 160 10.64 -2.54 1.22
N PRO A 161 11.89 -2.65 1.69
CA PRO A 161 12.97 -3.27 0.93
C PRO A 161 12.69 -4.75 0.62
N SER A 162 13.05 -5.22 -0.57
CA SER A 162 12.88 -6.64 -0.97
C SER A 162 13.58 -7.65 -0.05
N SER A 163 14.60 -7.24 0.69
CA SER A 163 15.26 -8.08 1.71
C SER A 163 14.31 -8.56 2.81
N MET A 164 13.17 -7.89 3.01
CA MET A 164 12.18 -8.23 4.02
C MET A 164 11.08 -9.17 3.51
N ALA A 165 11.06 -9.56 2.24
CA ALA A 165 9.92 -10.32 1.71
C ALA A 165 9.73 -11.70 2.37
N CYS A 166 10.77 -12.28 2.95
CA CYS A 166 10.70 -13.55 3.68
C CYS A 166 10.34 -13.39 5.16
N THR A 167 10.14 -12.18 5.68
CA THR A 167 9.73 -11.99 7.07
C THR A 167 8.23 -12.28 7.22
N PRO A 168 7.79 -12.91 8.34
CA PRO A 168 6.38 -13.07 8.65
C PRO A 168 5.67 -11.71 8.73
N SER A 169 4.45 -11.66 8.22
CA SER A 169 3.65 -10.44 8.16
C SER A 169 2.16 -10.78 8.24
N PRO A 170 1.33 -9.93 8.87
CA PRO A 170 -0.12 -10.11 8.88
C PRO A 170 -0.78 -9.75 7.55
N ALA A 171 -0.06 -9.10 6.62
CA ALA A 171 -0.59 -8.56 5.37
C ALA A 171 -1.44 -9.54 4.56
N GLU A 172 -2.59 -9.07 4.07
CA GLU A 172 -3.49 -9.89 3.25
C GLU A 172 -2.94 -10.06 1.83
N LEU A 173 -2.24 -9.04 1.32
CA LEU A 173 -1.62 -9.06 0.00
C LEU A 173 -0.16 -8.62 0.10
N ARG A 174 0.74 -9.39 -0.52
CA ARG A 174 2.17 -9.08 -0.60
C ARG A 174 2.60 -9.06 -2.05
N LEU A 175 3.16 -7.94 -2.49
CA LEU A 175 3.59 -7.71 -3.87
C LEU A 175 5.10 -7.58 -3.90
N MET A 176 5.78 -8.55 -4.50
CA MET A 176 7.19 -8.42 -4.84
C MET A 176 7.33 -7.77 -6.21
N LEU A 177 7.97 -6.61 -6.24
CA LEU A 177 8.13 -5.80 -7.44
C LEU A 177 9.57 -5.89 -7.92
N ARG A 178 9.76 -6.13 -9.21
CA ARG A 178 11.08 -6.13 -9.85
C ARG A 178 11.02 -5.30 -11.14
N PRO A 179 12.08 -4.57 -11.48
CA PRO A 179 12.12 -3.85 -12.75
C PRO A 179 11.98 -4.84 -13.91
N GLY A 180 11.04 -4.57 -14.81
CA GLY A 180 10.83 -5.34 -16.04
C GLY A 180 11.56 -4.73 -17.23
N ARG A 181 11.16 -5.11 -18.45
CA ARG A 181 11.66 -4.52 -19.70
C ARG A 181 10.78 -3.33 -20.10
N SER A 182 11.36 -2.27 -20.65
CA SER A 182 10.63 -1.16 -21.31
C SER A 182 9.34 -0.73 -20.60
N GLY A 183 9.46 0.00 -19.48
CA GLY A 183 8.30 0.57 -18.80
C GLY A 183 7.36 -0.44 -18.11
N THR A 184 7.74 -1.71 -18.04
CA THR A 184 7.02 -2.75 -17.28
C THR A 184 7.65 -2.98 -15.90
N VAL A 185 6.82 -3.47 -14.97
CA VAL A 185 7.24 -3.97 -13.65
C VAL A 185 6.81 -5.42 -13.55
N HIS A 186 7.75 -6.31 -13.25
CA HIS A 186 7.45 -7.69 -12.93
C HIS A 186 6.88 -7.75 -11.51
N VAL A 187 5.66 -8.26 -11.37
CA VAL A 187 4.94 -8.32 -10.09
C VAL A 187 4.66 -9.77 -9.75
N ARG A 188 5.14 -10.20 -8.58
CA ARG A 188 4.72 -11.44 -7.92
C ARG A 188 3.77 -11.08 -6.78
N ALA A 189 2.50 -11.43 -6.92
CA ALA A 189 1.49 -11.23 -5.89
C ALA A 189 1.27 -12.51 -5.11
N THR A 190 1.43 -12.45 -3.79
CA THR A 190 1.08 -13.50 -2.84
C THR A 190 -0.07 -13.01 -1.98
N ARG A 191 -1.25 -13.61 -2.15
CA ARG A 191 -2.44 -13.30 -1.37
C ARG A 191 -2.64 -14.36 -0.30
N ARG A 192 -2.88 -13.92 0.93
CA ARG A 192 -3.12 -14.78 2.07
C ARG A 192 -4.39 -15.61 1.85
N GLY A 193 -4.32 -16.91 2.10
CA GLY A 193 -5.47 -17.80 2.02
C GLY A 193 -5.79 -18.45 3.37
N ALA A 194 -6.99 -19.04 3.47
CA ALA A 194 -7.42 -19.74 4.69
C ALA A 194 -6.55 -20.98 5.01
N PHE A 195 -6.01 -21.63 3.97
CA PHE A 195 -5.20 -22.85 4.09
C PHE A 195 -3.81 -22.70 3.47
N PHE A 196 -3.76 -22.11 2.27
CA PHE A 196 -2.53 -21.86 1.54
C PHE A 196 -2.58 -20.48 0.91
N ASP A 197 -1.43 -19.82 0.91
CA ASP A 197 -1.25 -18.57 0.18
C ASP A 197 -1.28 -18.84 -1.32
N ARG A 198 -1.94 -17.96 -2.06
CA ARG A 198 -2.03 -18.03 -3.52
C ARG A 198 -1.03 -17.07 -4.10
N THR A 199 -0.13 -17.58 -4.94
CA THR A 199 0.86 -16.76 -5.63
C THR A 199 0.60 -16.74 -7.12
N ARG A 200 0.66 -15.55 -7.73
CA ARG A 200 0.59 -15.34 -9.18
C ARG A 200 1.69 -14.35 -9.57
N GLU A 201 2.15 -14.43 -10.81
CA GLU A 201 3.20 -13.54 -11.33
C GLU A 201 2.83 -13.06 -12.73
N ALA A 202 3.10 -11.79 -13.03
CA ALA A 202 2.90 -11.21 -14.35
C ALA A 202 3.77 -9.96 -14.54
N ASP A 203 4.03 -9.59 -15.79
CA ASP A 203 4.59 -8.29 -16.14
C ASP A 203 3.47 -7.26 -16.31
N VAL A 204 3.55 -6.17 -15.56
CA VAL A 204 2.56 -5.09 -15.55
C VAL A 204 3.13 -3.88 -16.29
N SER A 205 2.52 -3.51 -17.40
CA SER A 205 2.89 -2.33 -18.18
C SER A 205 2.41 -1.04 -17.52
N LEU A 206 3.31 -0.08 -17.34
CA LEU A 206 2.99 1.26 -16.81
C LEU A 206 3.01 2.35 -17.89
N GLU A 207 3.25 2.02 -19.17
CA GLU A 207 3.59 2.99 -20.22
C GLU A 207 2.49 4.01 -20.58
N GLU A 208 1.22 3.75 -20.27
CA GLU A 208 0.11 4.59 -20.74
C GLU A 208 -0.36 5.64 -19.73
N ARG A 209 0.52 6.55 -19.30
CA ARG A 209 0.05 7.84 -18.78
C ARG A 209 0.69 8.99 -19.54
N PRO A 210 -0.08 9.74 -20.36
CA PRO A 210 0.45 10.95 -20.97
C PRO A 210 0.85 11.91 -19.84
N LEU A 211 2.13 12.27 -19.79
CA LEU A 211 2.64 13.37 -18.98
C LEU A 211 1.97 14.65 -19.51
N VAL A 212 0.89 15.09 -18.89
CA VAL A 212 0.40 16.45 -19.08
C VAL A 212 1.35 17.34 -18.29
N PRO A 213 2.12 18.26 -18.91
CA PRO A 213 3.06 19.08 -18.17
C PRO A 213 2.31 20.02 -17.21
N ALA A 214 2.58 19.87 -15.91
CA ALA A 214 1.97 20.69 -14.87
C ALA A 214 2.24 22.19 -15.05
N PRO A 215 1.25 23.08 -14.77
CA PRO A 215 1.44 24.52 -14.82
C PRO A 215 2.45 24.98 -13.75
N ARG A 216 3.33 25.92 -14.13
CA ARG A 216 4.49 26.40 -13.34
C ARG A 216 4.16 26.92 -11.93
N ALA A 217 2.90 27.19 -11.62
CA ALA A 217 2.45 27.71 -10.32
C ALA A 217 2.47 26.65 -9.18
N CYS A 218 2.28 25.36 -9.51
CA CYS A 218 2.23 24.29 -8.50
C CYS A 218 3.61 23.99 -7.88
N ARG A 219 4.68 24.28 -8.64
CA ARG A 219 6.10 24.05 -8.26
C ARG A 219 6.48 24.77 -6.96
N ARG A 220 5.95 25.97 -6.72
CA ARG A 220 6.36 26.82 -5.58
C ARG A 220 5.71 26.41 -4.26
N LYS A 221 4.44 26.03 -4.26
CA LYS A 221 3.69 25.70 -3.02
C LYS A 221 4.19 24.41 -2.36
N VAL A 222 4.46 23.37 -3.16
CA VAL A 222 4.91 22.08 -2.61
C VAL A 222 6.40 22.11 -2.23
N GLN A 223 7.26 22.79 -3.01
CA GLN A 223 8.64 23.03 -2.57
C GLN A 223 8.68 23.87 -1.29
N GLN A 224 7.75 24.83 -1.12
CA GLN A 224 7.62 25.55 0.15
C GLN A 224 7.17 24.64 1.29
N ALA A 225 6.16 23.78 1.10
CA ALA A 225 5.70 22.85 2.14
C ALA A 225 6.79 21.84 2.55
N LEU A 226 7.51 21.28 1.57
CA LEU A 226 8.65 20.38 1.80
C LEU A 226 9.89 21.11 2.36
N ALA A 227 10.08 22.39 2.05
CA ALA A 227 11.15 23.21 2.62
C ALA A 227 10.82 23.69 4.04
N SER A 228 9.57 24.03 4.33
CA SER A 228 9.11 24.40 5.68
C SER A 228 9.11 23.21 6.63
N ALA A 229 8.86 21.98 6.14
CA ALA A 229 9.04 20.76 6.91
C ALA A 229 10.52 20.50 7.28
N ARG A 230 11.47 20.97 6.45
CA ARG A 230 12.92 20.87 6.74
C ARG A 230 13.46 21.98 7.66
N LEU A 231 12.68 23.04 7.90
CA LEU A 231 13.13 24.24 8.61
C LEU A 231 12.56 24.37 10.03
N SER A 232 11.87 23.36 10.56
CA SER A 232 11.46 23.34 11.96
C SER A 232 12.45 22.53 12.79
N PRO A 233 13.49 23.13 13.40
CA PRO A 233 14.15 22.49 14.52
C PRO A 233 13.12 22.43 15.65
N ALA A 234 12.88 21.24 16.18
CA ALA A 234 12.18 21.10 17.45
C ALA A 234 12.94 21.92 18.50
N CYS A 235 12.25 22.85 19.14
CA CYS A 235 12.58 23.35 20.48
C CYS A 235 12.39 22.24 21.50
#